data_AF-A0A7R9PDG5-F1
#
_entry.id   AF-A0A7R9PDG5-F1
#
_cell.length_a   1.000
_cell.length_b   1.000
_cell.length_c   1.000
_cell.angle_alpha   90.00
_cell.angle_beta   90.00
_cell.angle_gamma   90.00
#
_symmetry.space_group_name_H-M   'P 1'
#
loop_
_entity.id
_entity.type
_entity.pdbx_description
1 polymer ?
#
loop_
_entity_poly.entity_id
_entity_poly.type
_entity_poly.pdbx_seq_one_letter_code
_entity_poly.pdbx_strand_id
1 'polypeptide(L)' 'MFFTCPRYDTQRGNLEVTVEGKITPNNLRDKMLLSEAAWEVISTFATEVLKGLRHEEQERRKKESEGRSLGHP' A
#
# COMPACT_ATOMS: atom_id res chain seq x y z
N MET A 1 -1.08 1.22 -17.14
CA MET A 1 -0.20 2.07 -16.31
C MET A 1 0.11 1.29 -15.04
N PHE A 2 1.37 1.26 -14.59
CA PHE A 2 1.75 0.51 -13.38
C PHE A 2 1.49 1.34 -12.11
N PHE A 3 1.28 0.67 -10.98
CA PHE A 3 1.07 1.30 -9.67
C PHE A 3 -0.08 2.32 -9.61
N THR A 4 -1.14 2.12 -10.39
CA THR A 4 -2.33 2.99 -10.35
C THR A 4 -3.37 2.40 -9.43
N CYS A 5 -3.65 3.09 -8.33
CA CYS A 5 -4.79 2.84 -7.47
C CYS A 5 -5.28 4.19 -6.94
N PRO A 6 -6.46 4.68 -7.34
CA PRO A 6 -6.94 6.01 -6.97
C PRO A 6 -6.94 6.26 -5.46
N ARG A 7 -7.21 5.20 -4.70
CA ARG A 7 -7.19 5.20 -3.24
C ARG A 7 -5.84 5.60 -2.64
N TYR A 8 -4.74 5.32 -3.34
CA TYR A 8 -3.38 5.59 -2.87
C TYR A 8 -2.68 6.68 -3.70
N ASP A 9 -3.42 7.49 -4.45
CA ASP A 9 -2.84 8.52 -5.32
C ASP A 9 -2.02 9.55 -4.54
N THR A 10 -2.49 9.96 -3.35
CA THR A 10 -1.75 10.88 -2.48
C THR A 10 -0.42 10.27 -2.03
N GLN A 11 -0.44 9.03 -1.54
CA GLN A 11 0.76 8.37 -1.03
C GLN A 11 1.73 8.05 -2.18
N ARG A 12 1.20 7.68 -3.35
CA ARG A 12 1.98 7.54 -4.57
C ARG A 12 2.62 8.87 -4.98
N GLY A 13 1.88 9.99 -4.94
CA GLY A 13 2.41 11.31 -5.22
C GLY A 13 3.54 11.70 -4.29
N ASN A 14 3.40 11.42 -2.98
CA ASN A 14 4.46 11.64 -2.00
C ASN A 14 5.71 10.80 -2.32
N LEU A 15 5.52 9.53 -2.71
CA LEU A 15 6.63 8.67 -3.12
C LEU A 15 7.31 9.19 -4.39
N GLU A 16 6.54 9.64 -5.38
CA GLU A 16 7.04 10.23 -6.63
C GLU A 16 7.85 11.52 -6.39
N VAL A 17 7.51 12.31 -5.37
CA VAL A 17 8.34 13.45 -4.92
C VAL A 17 9.66 12.96 -4.35
N THR A 18 9.65 11.97 -3.44
CA THR A 18 10.88 11.44 -2.83
C THR A 18 11.80 10.75 -3.83
N VAL A 19 11.22 10.10 -4.84
CA VAL A 19 11.99 9.48 -5.92
C VAL A 19 12.27 10.44 -7.09
N GLU A 20 11.91 11.72 -6.97
CA GLU A 20 12.16 12.77 -7.98
C GLU A 20 11.66 12.39 -9.38
N GLY A 21 10.49 11.78 -9.48
CA GLY A 21 9.91 11.39 -10.76
C GLY A 21 8.77 10.39 -10.66
N LYS A 22 8.15 10.11 -11.80
CA LYS A 22 7.08 9.11 -11.89
C LYS A 22 7.63 7.73 -11.57
N ILE A 23 6.96 6.99 -10.70
CA ILE A 23 7.36 5.62 -10.37
C ILE A 23 6.99 4.64 -11.49
N THR A 24 7.97 3.84 -11.91
CA THR A 24 7.82 2.70 -12.81
C THR A 24 8.57 1.51 -12.20
N PRO A 25 8.25 0.26 -12.58
CA PRO A 25 8.92 -0.89 -11.96
C PRO A 25 10.45 -0.83 -12.09
N ASN A 26 10.95 -0.41 -13.25
CA ASN A 26 12.38 -0.33 -13.52
C ASN A 26 13.06 0.76 -12.69
N ASN A 27 12.52 2.00 -12.70
CA ASN A 27 13.17 3.09 -11.97
C ASN A 27 13.08 2.92 -10.45
N LEU A 28 12.02 2.28 -9.95
CA LEU A 28 11.87 2.00 -8.53
C LEU A 28 12.93 0.99 -8.09
N ARG A 29 13.10 -0.10 -8.84
CA ARG A 29 14.17 -1.08 -8.62
C ARG A 29 15.54 -0.39 -8.64
N ASP A 30 15.82 0.39 -9.68
CA ASP A 30 17.15 1.01 -9.84
C ASP A 30 17.45 1.97 -8.67
N LYS A 31 16.48 2.77 -8.22
CA LYS A 31 16.63 3.64 -7.05
C LYS A 31 16.83 2.87 -5.75
N MET A 32 16.07 1.80 -5.55
CA MET A 32 16.21 0.92 -4.38
C MET A 32 17.59 0.24 -4.33
N LEU A 33 18.16 -0.12 -5.49
CA LEU A 33 19.49 -0.73 -5.56
C LEU A 33 20.62 0.29 -5.34
N LEU A 34 20.41 1.55 -5.72
CA LEU A 34 21.43 2.60 -5.65
C LEU A 34 21.45 3.35 -4.31
N SER A 35 20.39 3.26 -3.51
CA SER A 35 20.26 4.03 -2.27
C SER A 35 19.50 3.25 -1.20
N GLU A 36 20.17 3.00 -0.06
CA GLU A 36 19.56 2.44 1.14
C GLU A 36 18.44 3.35 1.69
N ALA A 37 18.62 4.67 1.65
CA ALA A 37 17.57 5.61 2.05
C ALA A 37 16.32 5.47 1.16
N ALA A 38 16.50 5.33 -0.16
CA ALA A 38 15.38 5.08 -1.06
C ALA A 38 14.72 3.72 -0.78
N TRP A 39 15.53 2.69 -0.53
CA TRP A 39 15.05 1.36 -0.14
C TRP A 39 14.15 1.43 1.10
N GLU A 40 14.58 2.12 2.16
CA GLU A 40 13.82 2.25 3.40
C GLU A 40 12.52 3.02 3.22
N VAL A 41 12.53 4.12 2.48
CA VAL A 41 11.31 4.90 2.20
C VAL A 41 10.29 4.07 1.42
N ILE A 42 10.73 3.39 0.37
CA ILE A 42 9.85 2.58 -0.47
C ILE A 42 9.30 1.37 0.31
N SER A 43 10.15 0.72 1.11
CA SER A 43 9.76 -0.41 1.96
C SER A 43 8.76 0.00 3.05
N THR A 44 8.95 1.18 3.65
CA THR A 44 8.02 1.76 4.62
C THR A 44 6.66 2.02 3.99
N PHE A 45 6.63 2.65 2.81
CA PHE A 45 5.39 2.89 2.06
C PHE A 45 4.64 1.58 1.78
N ALA A 46 5.33 0.57 1.26
CA ALA A 46 4.72 -0.73 0.98
C ALA A 46 4.14 -1.38 2.25
N THR A 47 4.86 -1.25 3.38
CA THR A 47 4.42 -1.76 4.68
C THR A 47 3.14 -1.08 5.17
N GLU A 48 3.02 0.24 5.04
CA GLU A 48 1.83 0.98 5.45
C GLU A 48 0.60 0.61 4.62
N VAL A 49 0.75 0.51 3.30
CA VAL A 49 -0.33 0.06 2.39
C VAL A 49 -0.81 -1.33 2.77
N LEU A 50 0.11 -2.28 2.97
CA LEU A 50 -0.22 -3.65 3.35
C LEU A 50 -0.88 -3.74 4.73
N LYS A 51 -0.43 -2.94 5.70
CA LYS A 51 -1.06 -2.86 7.03
C LYS A 51 -2.51 -2.37 6.93
N GLY A 52 -2.76 -1.32 6.16
CA GLY A 52 -4.10 -0.80 5.94
C GLY A 52 -5.04 -1.84 5.30
N LEU A 53 -4.58 -2.51 4.25
CA LEU A 53 -5.36 -3.56 3.58
C LEU A 53 -5.66 -4.74 4.52
N ARG A 54 -4.68 -5.18 5.33
CA ARG A 54 -4.88 -6.25 6.30
C ARG A 54 -5.90 -5.86 7.36
N HIS A 55 -5.83 -4.63 7.86
CA HIS A 55 -6.78 -4.13 8.86
C HIS A 55 -8.22 -4.13 8.30
N GLU A 56 -8.42 -3.62 7.09
CA GLU A 56 -9.74 -3.60 6.47
C GLU A 56 -10.31 -4.99 6.21
N GLU A 57 -9.47 -5.91 5.76
CA GLU A 57 -9.86 -7.30 5.58
C GLU A 57 -10.21 -7.97 6.91
N GLN A 58 -9.50 -7.66 7.99
CA GLN A 58 -9.84 -8.12 9.33
C GLN A 58 -11.20 -7.57 9.78
N GLU A 59 -11.46 -6.28 9.58
CA GLU A 59 -12.75 -5.66 9.94
C GLU A 59 -13.91 -6.23 9.11
N ARG A 60 -13.69 -6.50 7.81
CA ARG A 60 -14.67 -7.18 6.96
C ARG A 60 -15.01 -8.57 7.50
N ARG A 61 -14.00 -9.36 7.86
CA ARG A 61 -14.18 -10.71 8.42
C ARG A 61 -14.90 -10.70 9.77
N LYS A 62 -14.59 -9.73 10.65
CA LYS A 62 -15.29 -9.58 11.93
C LYS A 62 -16.78 -9.34 11.71
N LYS A 63 -17.14 -8.38 10.85
CA LYS A 63 -18.54 -8.09 10.50
C LYS A 63 -19.27 -9.30 9.91
N GLU A 64 -18.59 -10.09 9.09
CA GLU A 64 -19.16 -11.33 8.53
C GLU A 64 -19.40 -12.41 9.59
N SER A 65 -18.53 -12.53 10.58
CA SER A 65 -18.70 -13.46 11.70
C SER A 65 -19.82 -13.03 12.66
N GLU A 66 -19.97 -11.72 12.88
CA GLU A 66 -21.03 -11.14 13.71
C GLU A 66 -22.40 -11.23 13.03
N GLY A 67 -22.47 -10.92 11.72
CA GLY A 67 -23.69 -11.06 10.93
C GLY A 67 -24.19 -12.50 10.82
N ARG A 68 -23.28 -13.49 10.86
CA ARG A 68 -23.64 -14.92 10.91
C ARG A 68 -24.17 -15.36 12.28
N SER A 69 -23.77 -14.68 13.36
CA SER A 69 -24.26 -14.95 14.73
C SER A 69 -25.65 -14.37 15.01
N LEU A 70 -26.08 -13.34 14.27
CA LEU A 70 -27.39 -12.68 14.44
C LEU A 70 -28.48 -13.22 13.49
N GLY A 71 -28.13 -14.16 12.60
CA GLY A 71 -29.06 -14.76 11.65
C GLY A 71 -29.56 -16.14 12.07
N HIS A 72 -30.34 -16.23 13.16
CA HIS A 72 -31.17 -17.41 13.49
C HIS A 72 -32.53 -16.97 14.05
N PRO A 73 -33.64 -17.23 13.34
CA PRO A 73 -34.89 -17.66 13.94
C PRO A 73 -34.80 -19.13 14.40
#